data_AF-A0A2K1YIP0-F1
#
_entry.id   AF-A0A2K1YIP0-F1
#
_cell.length_a   1.000
_cell.length_b   1.000
_cell.length_c   1.000
_cell.angle_alpha   90.00
_cell.angle_beta   90.00
_cell.angle_gamma   90.00
#
_symmetry.space_group_name_H-M   'P 1'
#
loop_
_entity.id
_entity.type
_entity.pdbx_description
1 polymer ?
#
loop_
_entity_poly.entity_id
_entity_poly.type
_entity_poly.pdbx_seq_one_letter_code
_entity_poly.pdbx_strand_id
1 'polypeptide(L)' 'GRVFFNADLNWSFGAAPGAYDFLTVGLHELWHALGLADDSSVKGAVMWPYTGMNETRVLQDDDVHGIEALYSVK' A
#
# COMPACT_ATOMS: atom_id res chain seq x y z
N GLY A 1 -5.35 14.01 0.81
CA GLY A 1 -4.73 12.96 1.65
C GLY A 1 -5.41 12.77 2.98
N ARG A 2 -6.67 12.30 3.02
CA ARG A 2 -7.26 11.74 4.24
C ARG A 2 -7.33 10.22 4.03
N VAL A 3 -6.91 9.46 5.03
CA VAL A 3 -6.88 7.99 5.00
C VAL A 3 -7.93 7.45 5.97
N PHE A 4 -8.64 6.41 5.57
CA PHE A 4 -9.62 5.70 6.39
C PHE A 4 -9.38 4.20 6.32
N PHE A 5 -9.50 3.54 7.47
CA PHE A 5 -9.44 2.08 7.56
C PHE A 5 -10.82 1.55 7.95
N ASN A 6 -11.24 0.46 7.32
CA ASN A 6 -12.49 -0.20 7.69
C ASN A 6 -12.34 -0.87 9.07
N ALA A 7 -13.08 -0.37 10.06
CA ALA A 7 -13.04 -0.86 11.44
C ALA A 7 -13.65 -2.27 11.61
N ASP A 8 -14.42 -2.76 10.62
CA ASP A 8 -15.02 -4.09 10.64
C ASP A 8 -14.04 -5.19 10.19
N LEU A 9 -12.87 -4.82 9.66
CA LEU A 9 -11.84 -5.78 9.27
C LEU A 9 -10.98 -6.18 10.47
N ASN A 10 -10.50 -7.42 10.45
CA ASN A 10 -9.49 -7.88 11.39
C ASN A 10 -8.11 -7.40 10.96
N TRP A 11 -7.40 -6.72 11.85
CA TRP A 11 -6.11 -6.09 11.59
C TRP A 11 -5.01 -6.74 12.40
N SER A 12 -3.83 -6.91 11.79
CA SER A 12 -2.62 -7.37 12.45
C SER A 12 -1.42 -6.49 12.09
N PHE A 13 -0.35 -6.63 12.86
CA PHE A 13 0.98 -6.17 12.46
C PHE A 13 1.77 -7.39 11.97
N GLY A 14 2.00 -7.48 10.67
CA GLY A 14 2.54 -8.63 9.97
C GLY A 14 1.47 -9.60 9.47
N ALA A 15 1.91 -10.57 8.66
CA ALA A 15 1.05 -11.61 8.10
C ALA A 15 0.47 -12.49 9.22
N ALA A 16 -0.85 -12.49 9.34
CA ALA A 16 -1.57 -13.37 10.26
C ALA A 16 -2.80 -13.99 9.56
N PRO A 17 -3.10 -15.28 9.81
CA PRO A 17 -4.29 -15.94 9.27
C PRO A 17 -5.56 -15.17 9.64
N GLY A 18 -6.39 -14.84 8.64
CA GLY A 18 -7.66 -14.16 8.84
C GLY A 18 -7.57 -12.69 9.22
N ALA A 19 -6.41 -12.05 9.06
CA ALA A 19 -6.21 -10.62 9.30
C ALA A 19 -5.52 -9.94 8.10
N TYR A 20 -5.83 -8.66 7.90
CA TYR A 20 -5.09 -7.78 7.01
C TYR A 20 -3.93 -7.14 7.77
N ASP A 21 -2.75 -7.10 7.14
CA ASP A 21 -1.62 -6.37 7.69
C ASP A 21 -1.88 -4.85 7.58
N PHE A 22 -1.92 -4.19 8.74
CA PHE A 22 -2.22 -2.76 8.84
C PHE A 22 -1.18 -1.90 8.13
N LEU A 23 0.10 -2.29 8.16
CA LEU A 23 1.17 -1.51 7.52
C LEU A 23 1.10 -1.62 6.00
N THR A 24 0.79 -2.79 5.46
CA THR A 24 0.60 -3.01 4.01
C THR A 24 -0.52 -2.13 3.46
N VAL A 25 -1.71 -2.17 4.07
CA VAL A 25 -2.84 -1.33 3.63
C VAL A 25 -2.56 0.14 3.91
N GLY A 26 -2.01 0.47 5.09
CA GLY A 26 -1.75 1.86 5.45
C GLY A 26 -0.70 2.53 4.59
N LEU A 27 0.29 1.78 4.11
CA LEU A 27 1.26 2.27 3.14
C LEU A 27 0.56 2.56 1.81
N HIS A 28 -0.25 1.65 1.27
CA HIS A 28 -1.02 1.88 0.05
C HIS A 28 -1.89 3.17 0.10
N GLU A 29 -2.66 3.33 1.18
CA GLU A 29 -3.51 4.51 1.34
C GLU A 29 -2.72 5.82 1.54
N LEU A 30 -1.56 5.75 2.20
CA LEU A 30 -0.65 6.90 2.33
C LEU A 30 -0.14 7.33 0.96
N TRP A 31 0.14 6.40 0.05
CA TRP A 31 0.60 6.70 -1.29
C TRP A 31 -0.49 7.38 -2.13
N HIS A 32 -1.76 6.97 -1.98
CA HIS A 32 -2.88 7.75 -2.52
C HIS A 32 -2.96 9.16 -1.92
N ALA A 33 -2.71 9.30 -0.61
CA ALA A 33 -2.70 10.60 0.03
C ALA A 33 -1.59 11.53 -0.51
N LEU A 34 -0.50 10.95 -1.02
CA LEU A 34 0.62 11.59 -1.73
C LEU A 34 0.38 11.71 -3.25
N GLY A 35 -0.77 11.28 -3.77
CA GLY A 35 -1.16 11.51 -5.16
C GLY A 35 -0.80 10.40 -6.16
N LEU A 36 -0.37 9.22 -5.69
CA LEU A 36 -0.22 8.06 -6.56
C LEU A 36 -1.56 7.37 -6.83
N ALA A 37 -1.72 6.83 -8.03
CA ALA A 37 -2.90 6.10 -8.47
C ALA A 37 -2.65 4.58 -8.44
N ASP A 38 -3.72 3.79 -8.57
CA ASP A 38 -3.66 2.33 -8.71
C ASP A 38 -3.16 1.91 -10.11
N ASP A 39 -1.94 2.28 -10.47
CA ASP A 39 -1.38 2.06 -11.81
C ASP A 39 -0.32 0.96 -11.88
N SER A 40 0.11 0.42 -10.74
CA SER A 40 1.09 -0.64 -10.74
C SER A 40 0.51 -1.91 -11.38
N SER A 41 1.26 -2.47 -12.32
CA SER A 41 0.98 -3.79 -12.91
C SER A 41 1.73 -4.93 -12.22
N VAL A 42 2.54 -4.60 -11.20
CA VAL A 42 3.42 -5.52 -10.50
C VAL A 42 2.69 -6.09 -9.28
N LYS A 43 2.34 -7.38 -9.34
CA LYS A 43 1.78 -8.08 -8.17
C LYS A 43 2.77 -8.01 -7.01
N GLY A 44 2.37 -7.36 -5.92
CA GLY A 44 3.19 -7.18 -4.72
C GLY A 44 3.76 -5.77 -4.54
N ALA A 45 3.67 -4.89 -5.55
CA ALA A 45 3.92 -3.47 -5.37
C ALA A 45 2.91 -2.84 -4.40
N VAL A 46 3.28 -1.74 -3.76
CA VAL A 46 2.40 -1.02 -2.82
C VAL A 46 1.15 -0.55 -3.54
N MET A 47 1.26 -0.01 -4.76
CA MET A 47 0.12 0.49 -5.54
C MET A 47 -0.65 -0.58 -6.32
N TRP A 48 -0.37 -1.88 -6.11
CA TRP A 48 -1.23 -2.94 -6.64
C TRP A 48 -2.57 -2.97 -5.89
N PRO A 49 -3.72 -2.85 -6.58
CA PRO A 49 -5.02 -2.56 -5.95
C PRO A 49 -5.61 -3.69 -5.09
N TYR A 50 -5.04 -4.90 -5.12
CA TYR A 50 -5.61 -6.05 -4.41
C TYR A 50 -4.63 -6.66 -3.40
N THR A 51 -4.97 -6.63 -2.12
CA THR A 51 -4.24 -7.35 -1.06
C THR A 51 -5.12 -8.40 -0.40
N GLY A 52 -4.54 -9.55 -0.07
CA GLY A 52 -5.19 -10.59 0.71
C GLY A 52 -5.00 -10.45 2.22
N MET A 53 -5.70 -11.30 2.96
CA MET A 53 -5.38 -11.57 4.37
C MET A 53 -4.12 -12.42 4.47
N ASN A 54 -3.39 -12.34 5.58
CA ASN A 54 -2.13 -13.08 5.79
C ASN A 54 -1.05 -12.76 4.75
N GLU A 55 -1.08 -11.55 4.19
CA GLU A 55 -0.09 -11.04 3.24
C GLU A 55 0.57 -9.79 3.81
N THR A 56 1.85 -9.62 3.49
CA THR A 56 2.58 -8.37 3.75
C THR A 56 3.27 -7.92 2.47
N ARG A 57 3.38 -6.61 2.27
CA ARG A 57 4.17 -6.03 1.19
C ARG A 57 5.39 -5.31 1.73
N VAL A 58 6.38 -5.24 0.86
CA VAL A 58 7.59 -4.43 1.04
C VAL A 58 7.71 -3.53 -0.18
N LEU A 59 8.34 -2.37 0.01
CA LEU A 59 8.59 -1.43 -1.08
C LEU A 59 9.32 -2.13 -2.23
N GLN A 60 8.82 -1.89 -3.44
CA GLN A 60 9.44 -2.31 -4.70
C GLN A 60 10.02 -1.09 -5.42
N ASP A 61 10.86 -1.34 -6.42
CA ASP A 61 11.44 -0.27 -7.25
C ASP A 61 10.36 0.54 -7.98
N ASP A 62 9.25 -0.10 -8.37
CA ASP A 62 8.09 0.55 -8.99
C ASP A 62 7.48 1.63 -8.09
N ASP A 63 7.40 1.33 -6.79
CA ASP A 63 6.93 2.28 -5.79
C ASP A 63 7.90 3.47 -5.74
N VAL A 64 9.20 3.22 -5.55
CA VAL A 64 10.22 4.30 -5.48
C VAL A 64 10.15 5.22 -6.71
N HIS A 65 10.08 4.67 -7.92
CA HIS A 65 9.97 5.48 -9.13
C HIS A 65 8.66 6.29 -9.19
N GLY A 66 7.54 5.73 -8.72
CA GLY A 66 6.26 6.41 -8.68
C GLY A 66 6.28 7.67 -7.81
N ILE A 67 6.85 7.58 -6.59
CA ILE A 67 6.93 8.75 -5.70
C ILE A 67 7.97 9.77 -6.18
N GLU A 68 9.09 9.31 -6.75
CA GLU A 68 10.11 10.19 -7.33
C GLU A 68 9.56 10.96 -8.53
N ALA A 69 8.70 10.36 -9.37
CA ALA A 69 8.09 11.05 -10.50
C ALA A 69 7.22 12.26 -10.07
N LEU A 70 6.66 12.23 -8.86
CA LEU A 70 5.82 13.31 -8.32
C LEU A 70 6.60 14.35 -7.54
N TYR A 71 7.61 13.93 -6.78
CA TYR A 71 8.25 14.77 -5.77
C TYR A 71 9.75 14.99 -5.94
N SER A 72 10.41 14.25 -6.84
CA SER A 72 11.81 14.52 -7.16
C SER A 72 11.91 15.71 -8.11
N VAL A 73 12.14 16.88 -7.51
CA VAL A 73 12.61 18.06 -8.21
C VAL A 73 14.13 18.00 -8.25
N LYS A 74 14.75 18.21 -9.42
CA LYS A 74 16.19 18.52 -9.48
C LYS A 74 16.51 19.83 -8.76
#